data_AF-D2TSS2-F1
#
_entry.id   AF-D2TSS2-F1
#
_cell.length_a   1.000
_cell.length_b   1.000
_cell.length_c   1.000
_cell.angle_alpha   90.00
_cell.angle_beta   90.00
_cell.angle_gamma   90.00
#
_symmetry.space_group_name_H-M   'P 1'
#
loop_
_entity.id
_entity.type
_entity.pdbx_description
1 polymer ?
#
loop_
_entity_poly.entity_id
_entity_poly.type
_entity_poly.pdbx_seq_one_letter_code
_entity_poly.pdbx_strand_id
1 'polypeptide(L)' 'MMQQDWHPADIIAGLKKRGTLLVALSRQTRLASSTLANTLNRRWPKGEGLIAEALGVAPEQI' A
#
# COMPACT_ATOMS: atom_id res chain seq x y z
N MET A 1 4.24 23.15 2.64
CA MET A 1 5.10 21.97 2.42
C MET A 1 4.17 20.87 1.93
N MET A 2 4.29 20.47 0.67
CA MET A 2 3.39 19.47 0.09
C MET A 2 3.72 18.12 0.72
N GLN A 3 2.75 17.50 1.42
CA GLN A 3 2.84 16.10 1.82
C GLN A 3 3.11 15.31 0.54
N GLN A 4 4.33 14.80 0.38
CA GLN A 4 4.64 13.88 -0.70
C GLN A 4 4.01 12.56 -0.31
N ASP A 5 2.83 12.30 -0.89
CA ASP A 5 2.28 10.95 -1.01
C ASP A 5 3.43 10.02 -1.43
N TRP A 6 3.51 8.82 -0.85
CA TRP A 6 4.63 7.92 -1.12
C TRP A 6 4.66 7.56 -2.59
N HIS A 7 5.85 7.57 -3.20
CA HIS A 7 5.95 7.04 -4.55
C HIS A 7 5.56 5.56 -4.53
N PRO A 8 4.81 5.04 -5.52
CA PRO A 8 4.45 3.61 -5.58
C PRO A 8 5.64 2.66 -5.42
N ALA A 9 6.81 3.06 -5.91
CA ALA A 9 8.05 2.32 -5.74
C ALA A 9 8.52 2.25 -4.27
N ASP A 10 8.39 3.35 -3.52
CA ASP A 10 8.74 3.40 -2.10
C ASP A 10 7.79 2.55 -1.25
N ILE A 11 6.51 2.51 -1.61
CA ILE A 11 5.52 1.62 -0.99
C ILE A 11 5.94 0.16 -1.19
N ILE A 12 6.24 -0.23 -2.44
CA ILE A 12 6.67 -1.60 -2.75
C ILE A 12 7.99 -1.93 -2.05
N ALA A 13 8.94 -0.99 -2.01
CA ALA A 13 10.21 -1.17 -1.32
C ALA A 13 10.03 -1.30 0.20
N GLY A 14 9.16 -0.48 0.81
CA GLY A 14 8.80 -0.56 2.23
C GLY A 14 8.18 -1.91 2.58
N LEU A 15 7.25 -2.40 1.75
CA LEU A 15 6.63 -3.71 1.95
C LEU A 15 7.68 -4.81 1.87
N LYS A 16 8.55 -4.77 0.86
CA LYS A 16 9.66 -5.74 0.70
C LYS A 16 10.63 -5.71 1.89
N LYS A 17 10.98 -4.52 2.40
CA LYS A 17 11.83 -4.37 3.60
C LYS A 17 11.20 -5.01 4.84
N ARG A 18 9.87 -5.01 4.93
CA ARG A 18 9.11 -5.72 5.98
C ARG A 18 8.86 -7.20 5.68
N GLY A 19 9.45 -7.75 4.62
CA GLY A 19 9.26 -9.15 4.22
C GLY A 19 7.85 -9.46 3.69
N THR A 20 7.07 -8.43 3.34
CA THR A 20 5.71 -8.58 2.82
C THR A 20 5.64 -8.11 1.37
N LEU A 21 4.70 -8.64 0.59
CA LEU A 21 4.46 -8.23 -0.80
C LEU A 21 3.01 -7.77 -0.94
N LEU A 22 2.77 -6.88 -1.90
CA LEU A 22 1.41 -6.43 -2.24
C LEU A 22 0.46 -7.62 -2.52
N VAL A 23 0.97 -8.65 -3.20
CA VAL A 23 0.22 -9.89 -3.48
C VAL A 23 -0.11 -10.66 -2.20
N ALA A 24 0.79 -10.68 -1.22
CA ALA A 24 0.54 -11.33 0.07
C ALA A 24 -0.55 -10.57 0.85
N LEU A 25 -0.49 -9.24 0.89
CA LEU A 25 -1.56 -8.41 1.46
C LEU A 25 -2.90 -8.65 0.79
N SER A 26 -2.93 -8.73 -0.53
CA SER A 26 -4.16 -9.00 -1.27
C SER A 26 -4.80 -10.33 -0.86
N ARG A 27 -3.97 -11.37 -0.66
CA ARG A 27 -4.43 -12.68 -0.18
C ARG A 27 -4.95 -12.62 1.25
N GLN A 28 -4.28 -11.88 2.13
CA GLN A 28 -4.71 -11.70 3.53
C GLN A 28 -6.05 -10.97 3.63
N THR A 29 -6.27 -9.98 2.77
CA THR A 29 -7.47 -9.12 2.76
C THR A 29 -8.62 -9.69 1.92
N ARG A 30 -8.42 -10.87 1.30
CA ARG A 30 -9.35 -11.50 0.33
C ARG A 30 -9.73 -10.57 -0.83
N LEU A 31 -8.86 -9.62 -1.15
CA LEU A 31 -9.01 -8.74 -2.30
C LEU A 31 -8.33 -9.36 -3.52
N ALA A 32 -8.81 -9.01 -4.71
CA ALA A 32 -8.11 -9.38 -5.93
C ALA A 32 -6.78 -8.62 -6.01
N SER A 33 -5.72 -9.29 -6.47
CA SER A 33 -4.38 -8.69 -6.60
C SER A 33 -4.41 -7.43 -7.47
N SER A 34 -5.29 -7.40 -8.47
CA SER A 34 -5.52 -6.24 -9.33
C SER A 34 -6.15 -5.07 -8.56
N THR A 35 -7.03 -5.32 -7.59
CA THR A 35 -7.66 -4.27 -6.78
C THR A 35 -6.64 -3.53 -5.92
N LEU A 36 -5.74 -4.27 -5.25
CA LEU A 36 -4.70 -3.67 -4.41
C LEU A 36 -3.55 -3.07 -5.25
N ALA A 37 -3.27 -3.61 -6.43
CA ALA A 37 -2.33 -2.99 -7.38
C ALA A 37 -2.88 -1.68 -7.95
N ASN A 38 -4.19 -1.60 -8.20
CA ASN A 38 -4.82 -0.38 -8.72
C ASN A 38 -4.82 0.76 -7.69
N THR A 39 -4.65 0.44 -6.40
CA THR A 39 -4.47 1.45 -5.33
C THR A 39 -3.25 2.34 -5.57
N LEU A 40 -2.20 1.79 -6.18
CA LEU A 40 -0.98 2.53 -6.49
C LEU A 40 -1.15 3.49 -7.68
N ASN A 41 -2.16 3.24 -8.53
CA ASN A 41 -2.43 4.03 -9.74
C ASN A 41 -3.66 4.95 -9.58
N ARG A 42 -4.56 4.64 -8.63
CA ARG A 42 -5.76 5.40 -8.33
C ARG A 42 -5.93 5.52 -6.83
N ARG A 43 -6.16 6.75 -6.36
CA ARG A 43 -6.54 7.08 -4.98
C ARG A 43 -7.65 6.13 -4.52
N TRP A 44 -7.33 5.23 -3.60
CA TRP A 44 -8.29 4.30 -3.02
C TRP A 44 -8.04 4.21 -1.52
N PRO A 45 -8.70 5.06 -0.71
CA PRO A 45 -8.37 5.24 0.71
C PRO A 45 -8.41 3.95 1.54
N LYS A 46 -9.28 3.00 1.17
CA LYS A 46 -9.35 1.69 1.83
C LYS A 46 -8.12 0.82 1.55
N GLY A 47 -7.61 0.83 0.32
CA GLY A 47 -6.40 0.09 -0.04
C GLY A 47 -5.14 0.75 0.50
N GLU A 48 -5.09 2.08 0.46
CA GLU A 48 -4.02 2.88 1.08
C GLU A 48 -3.95 2.57 2.58
N GLY A 49 -5.10 2.49 3.27
CA GLY A 49 -5.19 2.04 4.66
C GLY A 49 -4.61 0.67 4.92
N LEU A 50 -4.91 -0.32 4.06
CA LEU A 50 -4.35 -1.68 4.19
C LEU A 50 -2.83 -1.70 4.01
N ILE A 51 -2.33 -0.95 3.03
CA ILE A 51 -0.90 -0.81 2.76
C ILE A 51 -0.22 -0.10 3.94
N ALA A 52 -0.82 0.96 4.46
CA ALA A 52 -0.32 1.72 5.60
C ALA A 52 -0.27 0.88 6.87
N GLU A 53 -1.29 0.06 7.12
CA GLU A 53 -1.32 -0.90 8.23
C GLU A 53 -0.15 -1.89 8.14
N ALA A 54 0.09 -2.48 6.96
CA ALA A 54 1.22 -3.38 6.75
C ALA A 54 2.58 -2.68 6.90
N LEU A 55 2.67 -1.44 6.45
CA LEU A 55 3.83 -0.57 6.61
C LEU A 55 3.95 0.04 8.01
N GLY A 56 2.96 -0.12 8.88
CA GLY A 56 2.90 0.47 10.21
C GLY A 56 3.03 1.99 10.21
N VAL A 57 2.52 2.66 9.18
CA VAL A 57 2.49 4.12 9.04
C VAL A 57 1.04 4.62 9.06
N ALA A 58 0.82 5.91 9.29
CA ALA A 58 -0.51 6.47 9.16
C ALA A 58 -0.94 6.47 7.68
N PRO A 59 -2.22 6.16 7.37
CA PRO A 59 -2.73 6.16 6.00
C PRO A 59 -2.64 7.52 5.33
N GLU A 60 -2.62 8.60 6.10
CA GLU A 60 -2.45 9.98 5.61
C GLU A 60 -1.04 10.26 5.08
N GLN A 61 -0.08 9.38 5.35
CA GLN A 61 1.28 9.52 4.89
C GLN A 61 1.57 8.77 3.58
N ILE A 62 0.61 7.98 3.06
CA ILE A 62 0.79 7.13 1.87
C ILE A 62 0.19 7.78 0.63
#